data_AF-A0A521KPU0-F1
#
_entry.id   AF-A0A521KPU0-F1
#
_cell.length_a   1.000
_cell.length_b   1.000
_cell.length_c   1.000
_cell.angle_alpha   90.00
_cell.angle_beta   90.00
_cell.angle_gamma   90.00
#
_symmetry.space_group_name_H-M   'P 1'
#
loop_
_entity.id
_entity.type
_entity.pdbx_description
1 polymer ?
#
loop_
_entity_poly.entity_id
_entity_poly.type
_entity_poly.pdbx_seq_one_letter_code
_entity_poly.pdbx_strand_id
1 'polypeptide(L)'
;MPIPAHKPLDVMDALHSTPSRRYLKPDPIPDDVLRAILDAALRGPTPGNAQNWGWVVVTDPAVKQPIAEWYREGWQRAYGSRREAILASAGQPGGLGPRN
;
A
#
# COMPACT_ATOMS: atom_id res chain seq x y z
N MET A 1 -23.02 -0.64 -7.40
CA MET A 1 -22.96 -2.11 -7.35
C MET A 1 -22.77 -2.52 -5.90
N PRO A 2 -23.28 -3.68 -5.46
CA PRO A 2 -23.01 -4.18 -4.12
C PRO A 2 -21.56 -4.65 -4.01
N ILE A 3 -20.96 -4.44 -2.84
CA ILE A 3 -19.65 -4.99 -2.48
C ILE A 3 -19.65 -6.49 -2.83
N PRO A 4 -18.64 -7.01 -3.55
CA PRO A 4 -18.59 -8.41 -3.93
C PRO A 4 -18.80 -9.31 -2.70
N ALA A 5 -19.58 -10.38 -2.88
CA ALA A 5 -19.74 -11.39 -1.83
C ALA A 5 -18.36 -11.89 -1.41
N HIS A 6 -17.99 -11.64 -0.16
CA HIS A 6 -16.71 -12.06 0.40
C HIS A 6 -16.93 -13.27 1.31
N LYS A 7 -15.97 -14.18 1.29
CA LYS A 7 -15.92 -15.27 2.26
C LYS A 7 -15.68 -14.65 3.65
N PRO A 8 -16.45 -15.02 4.69
CA PRO A 8 -16.14 -14.62 6.05
C PRO A 8 -14.71 -15.01 6.41
N LEU A 9 -13.98 -14.08 7.01
CA LEU A 9 -12.60 -14.26 7.46
C LEU A 9 -12.52 -13.88 8.94
N ASP A 10 -11.84 -14.70 9.73
CA ASP A 10 -11.58 -14.38 11.14
C ASP A 10 -10.67 -13.14 11.25
N VAL A 11 -10.86 -12.33 12.29
CA VAL A 11 -10.11 -11.08 12.48
C VAL A 11 -8.61 -11.35 12.61
N MET A 12 -8.21 -12.40 13.34
CA MET A 12 -6.80 -12.74 13.52
C MET A 12 -6.19 -13.24 12.22
N ASP A 13 -6.94 -14.03 11.44
CA ASP A 13 -6.51 -14.46 10.12
C ASP A 13 -6.34 -13.27 9.17
N ALA A 14 -7.27 -12.32 9.16
CA ALA A 14 -7.18 -11.11 8.34
C ALA A 14 -5.93 -10.27 8.65
N LEU A 15 -5.65 -10.07 9.95
CA LEU A 15 -4.50 -9.28 10.41
C LEU A 15 -3.16 -9.97 10.12
N HIS A 16 -3.07 -11.28 10.32
CA HIS A 16 -1.81 -12.01 10.16
C HIS A 16 -1.52 -12.44 8.71
N SER A 17 -2.52 -12.47 7.84
CA SER A 17 -2.34 -12.92 6.44
C SER A 17 -2.05 -11.79 5.44
N THR A 18 -2.18 -10.52 5.84
CA THR A 18 -2.03 -9.37 4.92
C THR A 18 -0.58 -9.26 4.42
N PRO A 19 -0.30 -9.50 3.12
CA PRO A 19 1.05 -9.43 2.58
C PRO A 19 1.41 -8.01 2.13
N SER A 20 2.70 -7.68 2.14
CA SER A 20 3.21 -6.59 1.29
C SER A 20 3.16 -7.08 -0.18
N ARG A 21 2.65 -6.26 -1.09
CA ARG A 21 2.48 -6.63 -2.51
C ARG A 21 3.15 -5.58 -3.40
N ARG A 22 4.11 -6.01 -4.22
CA ARG A 22 4.81 -5.15 -5.20
C ARG A 22 4.22 -5.24 -6.61
N TYR A 23 3.42 -6.27 -6.88
CA TYR A 23 2.80 -6.52 -8.18
C TYR A 23 1.29 -6.61 -8.03
N LEU A 24 0.58 -5.74 -8.74
CA LEU A 24 -0.88 -5.62 -8.73
C LEU A 24 -1.41 -5.90 -10.13
N LYS A 25 -2.66 -6.38 -10.21
CA LYS A 25 -3.36 -6.50 -11.50
C LYS A 25 -3.61 -5.10 -12.08
N PRO A 26 -3.67 -4.95 -13.41
CA PRO A 26 -3.95 -3.66 -14.05
C PRO A 26 -5.42 -3.22 -13.88
N ASP A 27 -6.31 -4.14 -13.49
CA ASP A 27 -7.73 -3.87 -13.30
C ASP A 27 -7.94 -2.76 -12.26
N PRO A 28 -8.76 -1.74 -12.57
CA PRO A 28 -9.10 -0.70 -11.60
C PRO A 28 -9.92 -1.30 -10.44
N ILE A 29 -9.70 -0.79 -9.24
CA ILE A 29 -10.50 -1.15 -8.07
C ILE A 29 -11.86 -0.42 -8.19
N PRO A 30 -12.99 -1.13 -8.05
CA PRO A 30 -14.30 -0.51 -8.02
C PRO A 30 -14.45 0.55 -6.91
N ASP A 31 -15.17 1.64 -7.17
CA ASP A 31 -15.29 2.76 -6.23
C ASP A 31 -15.95 2.38 -4.90
N ASP A 32 -16.91 1.46 -4.90
CA ASP A 32 -17.58 0.96 -3.70
C ASP A 32 -16.61 0.18 -2.79
N VAL A 33 -15.71 -0.60 -3.40
CA VAL A 33 -14.63 -1.28 -2.68
C VAL A 33 -13.65 -0.26 -2.08
N LEU A 34 -13.26 0.76 -2.85
CA LEU A 34 -12.40 1.84 -2.32
C LEU A 34 -13.05 2.54 -1.12
N ARG A 35 -14.34 2.88 -1.22
CA ARG A 35 -15.09 3.50 -0.11
C ARG A 35 -15.15 2.60 1.12
N ALA A 36 -15.39 1.30 0.94
CA ALA A 36 -15.43 0.34 2.05
C ALA A 36 -14.07 0.22 2.77
N ILE A 37 -12.96 0.22 2.02
CA ILE A 37 -11.60 0.17 2.59
C ILE A 37 -11.30 1.46 3.37
N LEU A 38 -11.63 2.62 2.81
CA LEU A 38 -11.42 3.91 3.47
C LEU A 38 -12.28 4.04 4.73
N ASP A 39 -13.55 3.62 4.68
CA ASP A 39 -14.41 3.56 5.86
C ASP A 39 -13.79 2.71 6.97
N ALA A 40 -13.31 1.50 6.64
CA ALA A 40 -12.63 0.63 7.60
C ALA A 40 -11.40 1.31 8.23
N ALA A 41 -10.60 2.03 7.44
CA ALA A 41 -9.40 2.73 7.91
C ALA A 41 -9.71 3.84 8.93
N LEU A 42 -10.88 4.50 8.85
CA LEU A 42 -11.27 5.56 9.79
C LEU A 42 -11.45 5.08 11.24
N ARG A 43 -11.56 3.76 11.46
CA ARG A 43 -11.72 3.18 12.80
C ARG A 43 -10.42 3.15 13.61
N GLY A 44 -9.28 3.52 13.01
CA GLY A 44 -8.03 3.66 13.74
C GLY A 44 -8.13 4.72 14.85
N PRO A 45 -7.46 4.53 16.00
CA PRO A 45 -7.46 5.53 17.07
C PRO A 45 -6.64 6.77 16.65
N THR A 46 -7.08 7.95 17.11
CA THR A 46 -6.31 9.20 16.99
C THR A 46 -6.26 9.95 18.33
N PRO A 47 -5.19 10.70 18.62
CA PRO A 47 -5.10 11.50 19.84
C PRO A 47 -6.31 12.42 20.00
N GLY A 48 -7.00 12.34 21.14
CA GLY A 48 -8.21 13.13 21.40
C GLY A 48 -9.35 12.87 20.43
N ASN A 49 -9.32 11.76 19.67
CA ASN A 49 -10.24 11.48 18.57
C ASN A 49 -10.31 12.60 17.51
N ALA A 50 -9.21 13.32 17.30
CA ALA A 50 -9.18 14.47 16.39
C ALA A 50 -9.43 14.08 14.93
N GLN A 51 -9.13 12.84 14.52
CA GLN A 51 -9.36 12.31 13.17
C GLN A 51 -8.83 13.23 12.04
N ASN A 52 -7.71 13.92 12.28
CA ASN A 52 -7.09 14.90 11.37
C ASN A 52 -6.38 14.25 10.15
N TRP A 53 -6.96 13.21 9.57
CA TRP A 53 -6.48 12.56 8.36
C TRP A 53 -7.38 12.86 7.17
N GLY A 54 -6.76 12.97 6.00
CA GLY A 54 -7.46 13.09 4.71
C GLY A 54 -6.91 12.06 3.75
N TRP A 55 -7.79 11.52 2.90
CA TRP A 55 -7.42 10.58 1.86
C TRP A 55 -7.52 11.24 0.49
N VAL A 56 -6.48 11.12 -0.31
CA VAL A 56 -6.49 11.50 -1.74
C VAL A 56 -6.35 10.23 -2.55
N VAL A 57 -7.41 9.85 -3.25
CA VAL A 57 -7.40 8.67 -4.12
C VAL A 57 -7.00 9.11 -5.53
N VAL A 58 -5.81 8.71 -5.96
CA VAL A 58 -5.36 8.92 -7.35
C VAL A 58 -5.66 7.64 -8.14
N THR A 59 -6.58 7.70 -9.10
CA THR A 59 -6.95 6.57 -9.96
C THR A 59 -6.33 6.67 -11.35
N ASP A 60 -6.24 7.90 -11.89
CA ASP A 60 -5.71 8.20 -13.23
C ASP A 60 -4.22 7.81 -13.37
N PRO A 61 -3.86 6.90 -14.30
CA PRO A 61 -2.48 6.55 -14.60
C PRO A 61 -1.60 7.72 -14.99
N ALA A 62 -2.13 8.73 -15.70
CA ALA A 62 -1.38 9.90 -16.14
C ALA A 62 -0.95 10.77 -14.95
N VAL A 63 -1.74 10.78 -13.87
CA VAL A 63 -1.39 11.46 -12.61
C VAL A 63 -0.46 10.60 -11.76
N LYS A 64 -0.62 9.27 -11.77
CA LYS A 64 0.26 8.35 -11.01
C LYS A 64 1.69 8.35 -11.52
N GLN A 65 1.90 8.46 -12.82
CA GLN A 65 3.22 8.38 -13.43
C GLN A 65 4.23 9.40 -12.86
N PRO A 66 3.95 10.73 -12.87
CA PRO A 66 4.89 11.71 -12.32
C PRO A 66 5.14 11.50 -10.82
N ILE A 67 4.12 11.10 -10.04
CA ILE A 67 4.28 10.77 -8.61
C ILE A 67 5.28 9.62 -8.42
N ALA A 68 5.19 8.57 -9.23
CA ALA A 68 6.10 7.44 -9.17
C ALA A 68 7.55 7.82 -9.53
N GLU A 69 7.73 8.73 -10.49
CA GLU A 69 9.04 9.26 -10.89
C GLU A 69 9.68 10.08 -9.75
N TRP A 70 8.94 11.02 -9.15
CA TRP A 70 9.43 11.81 -8.01
C TRP A 70 9.78 10.94 -6.81
N TYR A 71 8.94 9.95 -6.51
CA TYR A 71 9.22 8.98 -5.45
C TYR A 71 10.52 8.23 -5.72
N ARG A 72 10.73 7.76 -6.96
CA ARG A 72 11.95 7.04 -7.37
C ARG A 72 13.20 7.92 -7.24
N GLU A 73 13.13 9.18 -7.65
CA GLU A 73 14.22 10.13 -7.53
C GLU A 73 14.56 10.39 -6.05
N GLY A 74 13.54 10.63 -5.21
CA GLY A 74 13.71 10.80 -3.76
C GLY A 74 14.35 9.57 -3.10
N TRP A 75 13.88 8.37 -3.46
CA TRP A 75 14.46 7.12 -3.01
C TRP A 75 15.93 6.98 -3.42
N GLN A 76 16.26 7.29 -4.68
CA GLN A 76 17.64 7.26 -5.18
C GLN A 76 18.53 8.27 -4.46
N ARG A 77 18.04 9.46 -4.11
CA ARG A 77 18.82 10.41 -3.31
C ARG A 77 19.08 9.91 -1.90
N ALA A 78 18.05 9.40 -1.24
CA ALA A 78 18.12 8.93 0.15
C ALA A 78 18.94 7.63 0.29
N TYR A 79 18.85 6.72 -0.69
CA TYR A 79 19.42 5.37 -0.62
C TYR A 79 20.45 5.07 -1.70
N GLY A 80 20.76 5.99 -2.62
CA GLY A 80 21.57 5.74 -3.81
C GLY A 80 22.97 5.19 -3.54
N SER A 81 23.64 5.67 -2.50
CA SER A 81 24.95 5.14 -2.06
C SER A 81 24.87 3.76 -1.41
N ARG A 82 23.69 3.37 -0.90
CA ARG A 82 23.41 2.05 -0.31
C ARG A 82 22.55 1.16 -1.21
N ARG A 83 22.19 1.59 -2.42
CA ARG A 83 21.26 0.88 -3.30
C ARG A 83 21.78 -0.52 -3.63
N GLU A 84 23.06 -0.61 -4.03
CA GLU A 84 23.70 -1.89 -4.31
C GLU A 84 23.79 -2.77 -3.05
N ALA A 85 24.12 -2.20 -1.89
CA ALA A 85 24.17 -2.93 -0.62
C ALA A 85 22.78 -3.42 -0.15
N ILE A 86 21.71 -2.63 -0.35
CA ILE A 86 20.32 -2.98 0.00
C ILE A 86 19.77 -4.04 -0.97
N LEU A 87 20.04 -3.91 -2.27
CA LEU A 87 19.67 -4.91 -3.26
C LEU A 87 20.46 -6.21 -3.06
N ALA A 88 21.73 -6.13 -2.65
CA ALA A 88 22.54 -7.29 -2.30
C ALA A 88 22.08 -7.96 -0.99
N SER A 89 21.59 -7.20 -0.01
CA SER A 89 21.05 -7.74 1.25
C SER A 89 19.63 -8.29 1.13
N ALA A 90 18.94 -8.05 0.01
CA ALA A 90 17.60 -8.56 -0.31
C ALA A 90 17.50 -10.10 -0.35
N GLY A 91 18.64 -10.80 -0.36
CA GLY A 91 18.73 -12.27 -0.25
C GLY A 91 18.95 -12.82 1.17
N GLN A 92 19.12 -11.95 2.18
CA GLN A 92 19.24 -12.38 3.59
C GLN A 92 17.87 -12.52 4.26
N PRO A 93 17.69 -13.44 5.23
CA PRO A 93 16.45 -13.53 6.00
C PRO A 93 16.16 -12.19 6.67
N GLY A 94 15.07 -11.52 6.29
CA GLY A 94 14.70 -10.18 6.75
C GLY A 94 15.01 -9.01 5.79
N GLY A 95 15.61 -9.27 4.62
CA GLY A 95 15.84 -8.25 3.59
C GLY A 95 14.60 -7.95 2.73
N LEU A 96 14.57 -6.78 2.09
CA LEU A 96 13.57 -6.40 1.08
C LEU A 96 13.79 -7.20 -0.22
N GLY A 97 13.51 -8.50 -0.17
CA GLY A 97 13.58 -9.41 -1.32
C GLY A 97 12.58 -9.05 -2.42
N PRO A 98 12.79 -9.56 -3.65
CA PRO A 98 11.86 -9.39 -4.77
C PRO A 98 10.48 -10.04 -4.57
N ARG A 99 10.30 -10.80 -3.47
CA ARG A 99 9.05 -11.52 -3.13
C ARG A 99 8.25 -10.87 -2.00
N ASN A 100 8.79 -9.86 -1.34
CA ASN A 100 8.00 -9.02 -0.44
C ASN A 100 7.22 -8.02 -1.27
#